data_AF-A0A7S3UEV2-F1
#
_entry.id   AF-A0A7S3UEV2-F1
#
_cell.length_a   1.000
_cell.length_b   1.000
_cell.length_c   1.000
_cell.angle_alpha   90.00
_cell.angle_beta   90.00
_cell.angle_gamma   90.00
#
_symmetry.space_group_name_H-M   'P 1'
#
loop_
_entity.id
_entity.type
_entity.pdbx_description
1 polymer ?
#
loop_
_entity_poly.entity_id
_entity_poly.type
_entity_poly.pdbx_seq_one_letter_code
_entity_poly.pdbx_strand_id
1 'polypeptide(L)'
;ELEHPGTLMVATERGKYYIGGKVYGFELPTREFDCQTPAEVREMLPKDKDVVAFQCRNPVHRAHYELFTRAAHDERVGPDATVLVHPTCGPTQGDDIPGDVRYRTYVVLKDQLNDEKIQWAYLPYSMHMAGPREALQHMMIRKNYGCTHFIIGRDMA
;
A
#
# COMPACT_ATOMS: atom_id res chain seq x y z
N GLU A 1 -0.61 11.79 22.44
CA GLU A 1 -1.92 12.41 22.71
C GLU A 1 -3.03 11.43 22.37
N LEU A 2 -4.14 11.44 23.10
CA LEU A 2 -5.29 10.55 22.82
C LEU A 2 -5.98 10.87 21.49
N GLU A 3 -5.75 12.06 20.92
CA GLU A 3 -6.30 12.46 19.62
C GLU A 3 -5.69 11.67 18.45
N HIS A 4 -4.48 11.14 18.61
CA HIS A 4 -3.84 10.34 17.56
C HIS A 4 -4.60 9.02 17.36
N PRO A 5 -5.03 8.66 16.13
CA PRO A 5 -5.87 7.48 15.87
C PRO A 5 -5.30 6.18 16.44
N GLY A 6 -4.01 5.90 16.21
CA GLY A 6 -3.34 4.75 16.81
C GLY A 6 -3.30 4.72 18.35
N THR A 7 -3.20 5.87 19.02
CA THR A 7 -3.23 5.95 20.50
C THR A 7 -4.64 5.68 21.01
N LEU A 8 -5.65 6.29 20.37
CA LEU A 8 -7.06 6.07 20.71
C LEU A 8 -7.42 4.59 20.60
N MET A 9 -7.12 3.96 19.47
CA MET A 9 -7.36 2.53 19.23
C MET A 9 -6.74 1.66 20.34
N VAL A 10 -5.49 1.93 20.74
CA VAL A 10 -4.84 1.17 21.83
C VAL A 10 -5.53 1.40 23.17
N ALA A 11 -6.00 2.62 23.44
CA ALA A 11 -6.63 2.98 24.71
C ALA A 11 -8.08 2.47 24.85
N THR A 12 -8.84 2.40 23.74
CA THR A 12 -10.30 2.17 23.78
C THR A 12 -10.76 0.88 23.12
N GLU A 13 -10.02 0.35 22.14
CA GLU A 13 -10.46 -0.80 21.33
C GLU A 13 -9.66 -2.06 21.61
N ARG A 14 -8.37 -1.94 21.95
CA ARG A 14 -7.51 -3.10 22.21
C ARG A 14 -7.80 -3.70 23.58
N GLY A 15 -7.75 -5.04 23.65
CA GLY A 15 -7.88 -5.77 24.90
C GLY A 15 -6.70 -5.53 25.85
N LYS A 16 -6.91 -5.83 27.13
CA LYS A 16 -5.93 -5.61 28.22
C LYS A 16 -4.63 -6.42 28.08
N TYR A 17 -4.68 -7.59 27.45
CA TYR A 17 -3.56 -8.53 27.40
C TYR A 17 -3.15 -8.83 25.95
N TYR A 18 -1.84 -8.94 25.71
CA TYR A 18 -1.28 -9.43 24.45
C TYR A 18 -0.75 -10.84 24.64
N ILE A 19 -1.13 -11.75 23.74
CA ILE A 19 -0.70 -13.15 23.75
C ILE A 19 0.29 -13.34 22.59
N GLY A 20 1.57 -13.53 22.93
CA GLY A 20 2.63 -13.78 21.95
C GLY A 20 2.80 -15.27 21.66
N GLY A 21 3.05 -15.62 20.41
CA GLY A 21 3.29 -16.99 19.98
C GLY A 21 3.58 -17.09 18.49
N LYS A 22 4.09 -18.24 18.04
CA LYS A 22 4.23 -18.53 16.60
C LYS A 22 2.85 -18.75 15.99
N VAL A 23 2.68 -18.37 14.73
CA VAL A 23 1.47 -18.62 13.95
C VAL A 23 1.72 -19.71 12.90
N TYR A 24 0.68 -20.49 12.60
CA TYR A 24 0.66 -21.44 11.49
C TYR A 24 -0.51 -21.08 10.58
N GLY A 25 -0.24 -20.90 9.28
CA GLY A 25 -1.25 -20.51 8.30
C GLY A 25 -2.02 -21.74 7.81
N PHE A 26 -3.35 -21.69 7.88
CA PHE A 26 -4.22 -22.71 7.30
C PHE A 26 -4.79 -22.25 5.97
N GLU A 27 -5.44 -21.07 5.97
CA GLU A 27 -6.05 -20.45 4.80
C GLU A 27 -5.84 -18.93 4.83
N LEU A 28 -5.88 -18.30 3.67
CA LEU A 28 -5.88 -16.84 3.56
C LEU A 28 -7.30 -16.30 3.84
N PRO A 29 -7.45 -15.14 4.50
CA PRO A 29 -8.76 -14.54 4.71
C PRO A 29 -9.46 -14.19 3.39
N THR A 30 -10.73 -14.55 3.25
CA THR A 30 -11.59 -14.08 2.16
C THR A 30 -11.87 -12.58 2.33
N ARG A 31 -11.77 -11.82 1.23
CA ARG A 31 -11.96 -10.36 1.19
C ARG A 31 -12.82 -9.95 0.01
N GLU A 32 -13.41 -8.76 0.08
CA GLU A 32 -14.25 -8.19 -0.98
C GLU A 32 -13.46 -7.64 -2.17
N PHE A 33 -12.15 -7.47 -2.00
CA PHE A 33 -11.22 -7.02 -3.03
C PHE A 33 -10.14 -8.07 -3.24
N ASP A 34 -9.62 -8.13 -4.47
CA ASP A 34 -8.52 -9.01 -4.80
C ASP A 34 -7.26 -8.60 -4.02
N CYS A 35 -6.63 -9.57 -3.38
CA CYS A 35 -5.58 -9.33 -2.40
C CYS A 35 -4.43 -10.31 -2.63
N GLN A 36 -3.62 -10.01 -3.64
CA GLN A 36 -2.45 -10.80 -3.98
C GLN A 36 -1.43 -10.82 -2.84
N THR A 37 -0.86 -11.99 -2.61
CA THR A 37 0.22 -12.23 -1.64
C THR A 37 1.54 -11.63 -2.13
N PRO A 38 2.54 -11.46 -1.23
CA PRO A 38 3.87 -11.05 -1.63
C PRO A 38 4.51 -11.96 -2.71
N ALA A 39 4.19 -13.26 -2.71
CA ALA A 39 4.72 -14.19 -3.70
C ALA A 39 4.10 -13.94 -5.08
N GLU A 40 2.77 -13.81 -5.15
CA GLU A 40 2.03 -13.54 -6.40
C GLU A 40 2.41 -12.17 -6.98
N VAL A 41 2.56 -11.14 -6.14
CA VAL A 41 2.99 -9.82 -6.63
C VAL A 41 4.44 -9.86 -7.13
N ARG A 42 5.33 -10.62 -6.50
CA ARG A 42 6.69 -10.80 -7.04
C ARG A 42 6.72 -11.52 -8.38
N GLU A 43 5.79 -12.43 -8.61
CA GLU A 43 5.70 -13.18 -9.86
C GLU A 43 5.23 -12.30 -11.03
N MET A 44 4.29 -11.39 -10.79
CA MET A 44 3.82 -10.44 -11.82
C MET A 44 4.82 -9.30 -12.11
N LEU A 45 5.69 -8.97 -11.16
CA LEU A 45 6.65 -7.86 -11.30
C LEU A 45 7.86 -8.26 -12.16
N PRO A 46 8.46 -7.32 -12.91
CA PRO A 46 9.67 -7.61 -13.68
C PRO A 46 10.84 -7.95 -12.76
N LYS A 47 11.57 -9.01 -13.07
CA LYS A 47 12.69 -9.51 -12.25
C LYS A 47 13.97 -8.68 -12.38
N ASP A 48 14.20 -8.11 -13.56
CA ASP A 48 15.45 -7.43 -13.94
C ASP A 48 15.30 -5.90 -14.04
N LYS A 49 14.22 -5.35 -13.45
CA LYS A 49 13.93 -3.91 -13.51
C LYS A 49 13.62 -3.36 -12.12
N ASP A 50 13.83 -2.06 -11.98
CA ASP A 50 13.40 -1.37 -10.78
C ASP A 50 11.88 -1.28 -10.69
N VAL A 51 11.39 -1.41 -9.45
CA VAL A 51 9.97 -1.33 -9.13
C VAL A 51 9.76 -0.24 -8.08
N VAL A 52 9.11 0.85 -8.50
CA VAL A 52 8.78 2.00 -7.65
C VAL A 52 7.39 1.82 -7.07
N ALA A 53 7.29 1.74 -5.74
CA ALA A 53 6.01 1.60 -5.07
C ALA A 53 5.36 2.95 -4.78
N PHE A 54 4.06 3.05 -5.06
CA PHE A 54 3.20 4.14 -4.64
C PHE A 54 2.17 3.65 -3.62
N GLN A 55 2.27 4.15 -2.38
CA GLN A 55 1.26 3.96 -1.34
C GLN A 55 0.19 5.04 -1.44
N CYS A 56 -1.08 4.65 -1.28
CA CYS A 56 -2.17 5.61 -1.13
C CYS A 56 -3.27 5.03 -0.22
N ARG A 57 -3.95 5.92 0.52
CA ARG A 57 -5.20 5.64 1.23
C ARG A 57 -6.41 6.41 0.68
N ASN A 58 -6.20 7.19 -0.38
CA ASN A 58 -7.18 8.05 -1.01
C ASN A 58 -7.45 7.61 -2.48
N PRO A 59 -8.54 8.05 -3.11
CA PRO A 59 -8.69 7.92 -4.56
C PRO A 59 -7.48 8.52 -5.30
N VAL A 60 -7.08 7.85 -6.39
CA VAL A 60 -6.00 8.34 -7.25
C VAL A 60 -6.58 9.36 -8.22
N HIS A 61 -5.96 10.54 -8.28
CA HIS A 61 -6.34 11.64 -9.16
C HIS A 61 -5.15 12.00 -10.04
N ARG A 62 -5.32 12.96 -10.95
CA ARG A 62 -4.29 13.34 -11.93
C ARG A 62 -2.95 13.68 -11.27
N ALA A 63 -2.94 14.41 -10.15
CA ALA A 63 -1.70 14.73 -9.45
C ALA A 63 -0.95 13.49 -8.94
N HIS A 64 -1.67 12.50 -8.41
CA HIS A 64 -1.09 11.23 -7.96
C HIS A 64 -0.51 10.45 -9.15
N TYR A 65 -1.23 10.42 -10.28
CA TYR A 65 -0.77 9.81 -11.52
C TYR A 65 0.54 10.42 -12.03
N GLU A 66 0.60 11.76 -12.12
CA GLU A 66 1.81 12.47 -12.52
C GLU A 66 2.96 12.24 -11.53
N LEU A 67 2.67 12.12 -10.23
CA LEU A 67 3.69 11.87 -9.21
C LEU A 67 4.37 10.50 -9.42
N PHE A 68 3.62 9.41 -9.48
CA PHE A 68 4.24 8.08 -9.56
C PHE A 68 4.84 7.80 -10.93
N THR A 69 4.29 8.38 -12.00
CA THR A 69 4.88 8.27 -13.35
C THR A 69 6.19 9.03 -13.43
N ARG A 70 6.29 10.24 -12.86
CA ARG A 70 7.57 10.97 -12.77
C ARG A 70 8.58 10.26 -11.90
N ALA A 71 8.16 9.66 -10.79
CA ALA A 71 9.05 8.91 -9.91
C ALA A 71 9.72 7.72 -10.63
N ALA A 72 9.06 7.09 -11.61
CA ALA A 72 9.66 6.04 -12.43
C ALA A 72 10.74 6.54 -13.41
N HIS A 73 10.83 7.86 -13.64
CA HIS A 73 11.82 8.50 -14.51
C HIS A 73 12.86 9.31 -13.71
N ASP A 74 12.88 9.17 -12.39
CA ASP A 74 13.86 9.84 -11.53
C ASP A 74 15.25 9.25 -11.75
N GLU A 75 16.30 10.08 -11.68
CA GLU A 75 17.69 9.65 -11.92
C GLU A 75 18.20 8.56 -10.96
N ARG A 76 17.55 8.39 -9.81
CA ARG A 76 17.86 7.35 -8.82
C ARG A 76 17.26 5.99 -9.19
N VAL A 77 16.37 5.94 -10.18
CA VAL A 77 15.64 4.75 -10.61
C VAL A 77 16.19 4.31 -11.97
N GLY A 78 16.40 3.01 -12.15
CA GLY A 78 16.89 2.44 -13.40
C GLY A 78 15.95 2.69 -14.59
N PRO A 79 16.46 2.60 -15.83
CA PRO A 79 15.66 2.79 -17.03
C PRO A 79 14.53 1.76 -17.12
N ASP A 80 13.41 2.16 -17.74
CA ASP A 80 12.22 1.32 -17.94
C ASP A 80 11.62 0.74 -16.65
N ALA A 81 11.80 1.42 -15.51
CA ALA A 81 11.20 1.03 -14.24
C ALA A 81 9.68 0.90 -14.31
N THR A 82 9.17 -0.01 -13.48
CA THR A 82 7.73 -0.26 -13.33
C THR A 82 7.23 0.40 -12.05
N VAL A 83 6.04 0.98 -12.11
CA VAL A 83 5.34 1.48 -10.92
C VAL A 83 4.45 0.38 -10.39
N LEU A 84 4.54 0.08 -9.10
CA LEU A 84 3.51 -0.67 -8.38
C LEU A 84 2.62 0.32 -7.63
N VAL A 85 1.42 0.57 -8.14
CA VAL A 85 0.38 1.29 -7.40
C VAL A 85 -0.23 0.32 -6.40
N HIS A 86 0.08 0.53 -5.12
CA HIS A 86 -0.20 -0.44 -4.07
C HIS A 86 -1.03 0.18 -2.93
N PRO A 87 -2.29 0.58 -3.16
CA PRO A 87 -3.10 1.27 -2.17
C PRO A 87 -3.49 0.37 -1.00
N THR A 88 -3.68 0.96 0.18
CA THR A 88 -4.24 0.27 1.34
C THR A 88 -5.76 0.19 1.20
N CYS A 89 -6.31 -1.01 1.17
CA CYS A 89 -7.76 -1.26 1.13
C CYS A 89 -8.35 -1.73 2.47
N GLY A 90 -7.50 -2.00 3.48
CA GLY A 90 -7.94 -2.21 4.86
C GLY A 90 -8.32 -0.90 5.58
N PRO A 91 -8.51 -0.94 6.91
CA PRO A 91 -8.82 0.25 7.71
C PRO A 91 -7.75 1.34 7.57
N THR A 92 -8.19 2.59 7.39
CA THR A 92 -7.34 3.78 7.26
C THR A 92 -7.78 4.87 8.26
N GLN A 93 -7.66 6.16 7.94
CA GLN A 93 -8.12 7.24 8.81
C GLN A 93 -9.66 7.24 8.89
N GLY A 94 -10.23 7.63 10.03
CA GLY A 94 -11.67 7.50 10.30
C GLY A 94 -12.58 8.33 9.38
N ASP A 95 -12.05 9.37 8.76
CA ASP A 95 -12.72 10.28 7.82
C ASP A 95 -12.36 10.00 6.35
N ASP A 96 -11.59 8.95 6.06
CA ASP A 96 -11.27 8.56 4.69
C ASP A 96 -12.49 7.96 3.97
N ILE A 97 -12.49 8.05 2.64
CA ILE A 97 -13.45 7.32 1.80
C ILE A 97 -13.29 5.81 2.06
N PRO A 98 -14.40 5.05 2.23
CA PRO A 98 -14.35 3.61 2.49
C PRO A 98 -13.46 2.82 1.52
N GLY A 99 -12.79 1.79 2.03
CA GLY A 99 -11.81 1.00 1.27
C GLY A 99 -12.39 0.30 0.04
N ASP A 100 -13.62 -0.21 0.15
CA ASP A 100 -14.38 -0.83 -0.94
C ASP A 100 -14.74 0.17 -2.05
N VAL A 101 -15.11 1.40 -1.66
CA VAL A 101 -15.40 2.50 -2.61
C VAL A 101 -14.12 2.92 -3.32
N ARG A 102 -13.02 3.11 -2.58
CA ARG A 102 -11.72 3.44 -3.17
C ARG A 102 -11.22 2.36 -4.12
N TYR A 103 -11.36 1.08 -3.74
CA TYR A 103 -11.01 -0.05 -4.59
C TYR A 103 -11.67 0.03 -5.97
N ARG A 104 -12.98 0.33 -6.03
CA ARG A 104 -13.70 0.50 -7.30
C ARG A 104 -13.08 1.61 -8.17
N THR A 105 -12.64 2.72 -7.57
CA THR A 105 -11.96 3.80 -8.32
C THR A 105 -10.62 3.35 -8.90
N TYR A 106 -9.88 2.51 -8.18
CA TYR A 106 -8.59 1.99 -8.64
C TYR A 106 -8.75 1.01 -9.80
N VAL A 107 -9.77 0.15 -9.76
CA VAL A 107 -10.07 -0.79 -10.85
C VAL A 107 -10.41 -0.03 -12.13
N VAL A 108 -11.26 1.00 -12.05
CA VAL A 108 -11.61 1.84 -13.21
C VAL A 108 -10.38 2.55 -13.75
N LEU A 109 -9.54 3.14 -12.88
CA LEU A 109 -8.34 3.84 -13.33
C LEU A 109 -7.31 2.88 -13.95
N LYS A 110 -7.12 1.68 -13.38
CA LYS A 110 -6.26 0.63 -13.95
C LYS A 110 -6.68 0.30 -15.38
N ASP A 111 -7.98 0.06 -15.61
CA ASP A 111 -8.54 -0.24 -16.93
C ASP A 111 -8.38 0.92 -17.91
N GLN A 112 -8.61 2.16 -17.46
CA GLN A 112 -8.44 3.35 -18.29
C GLN A 112 -6.99 3.62 -18.71
N LEU A 113 -6.03 3.35 -17.81
CA LEU A 113 -4.62 3.56 -18.12
C LEU A 113 -4.08 2.47 -19.06
N ASN A 114 -4.47 1.21 -18.82
CA ASN A 114 -4.06 0.04 -19.60
C ASN A 114 -2.55 0.06 -19.97
N ASP A 115 -1.71 0.37 -18.99
CA ASP A 115 -0.27 0.54 -19.15
C ASP A 115 0.48 -0.57 -18.40
N GLU A 116 1.23 -1.38 -19.15
CA GLU A 116 2.02 -2.49 -18.60
C GLU A 116 3.14 -2.02 -17.65
N LYS A 117 3.57 -0.75 -17.74
CA LYS A 117 4.54 -0.16 -16.79
C LYS A 117 3.90 0.25 -15.47
N ILE A 118 2.57 0.21 -15.34
CA ILE A 118 1.83 0.56 -14.11
C ILE A 118 1.08 -0.67 -13.63
N GLN A 119 1.69 -1.41 -12.73
CA GLN A 119 1.12 -2.59 -12.09
C GLN A 119 0.31 -2.20 -10.85
N TRP A 120 -0.72 -2.99 -10.56
CA TRP A 120 -1.65 -2.75 -9.46
C TRP A 120 -1.79 -3.98 -8.58
N ALA A 121 -1.64 -3.80 -7.28
CA ALA A 121 -1.94 -4.79 -6.24
C ALA A 121 -2.61 -4.07 -5.06
N TYR A 122 -3.42 -4.76 -4.26
CA TYR A 122 -4.22 -4.10 -3.21
C TYR A 122 -3.84 -4.62 -1.83
N LEU A 123 -3.44 -3.72 -0.94
CA LEU A 123 -2.85 -4.09 0.34
C LEU A 123 -3.92 -4.19 1.45
N PRO A 124 -4.08 -5.35 2.10
CA PRO A 124 -5.06 -5.55 3.18
C PRO A 124 -4.53 -5.07 4.54
N TYR A 125 -3.86 -3.92 4.55
CA TYR A 125 -3.17 -3.40 5.74
C TYR A 125 -4.09 -2.50 6.57
N SER A 126 -3.94 -2.54 7.89
CA SER A 126 -4.62 -1.64 8.83
C SER A 126 -3.64 -0.54 9.22
N MET A 127 -3.88 0.67 8.75
CA MET A 127 -3.01 1.80 9.08
C MET A 127 -3.19 2.23 10.54
N HIS A 128 -2.13 2.76 11.13
CA HIS A 128 -2.13 3.28 12.51
C HIS A 128 -2.01 4.80 12.58
N MET A 129 -1.78 5.44 11.41
CA MET A 129 -1.51 6.86 11.24
C MET A 129 -0.26 7.32 12.01
N ALA A 130 0.76 6.45 12.06
CA ALA A 130 1.93 6.60 12.93
C ALA A 130 3.15 7.28 12.25
N GLY A 131 2.91 8.05 11.20
CA GLY A 131 3.88 8.94 10.58
C GLY A 131 5.18 8.25 10.17
N PRO A 132 6.35 8.78 10.57
CA PRO A 132 7.65 8.22 10.23
C PRO A 132 7.83 6.74 10.58
N ARG A 133 7.22 6.25 11.67
CA ARG A 133 7.32 4.82 12.03
C ARG A 133 6.55 3.94 11.06
N GLU A 134 5.39 4.40 10.62
CA GLU A 134 4.58 3.68 9.65
C GLU A 134 5.12 3.80 8.22
N ALA A 135 5.80 4.89 7.90
CA ALA A 135 6.59 5.00 6.66
C ALA A 135 7.65 3.87 6.58
N LEU A 136 8.38 3.61 7.66
CA LEU A 136 9.33 2.48 7.74
C LEU A 136 8.61 1.13 7.58
N GLN A 137 7.48 0.95 8.26
CA GLN A 137 6.66 -0.26 8.12
C GLN A 137 6.21 -0.47 6.67
N HIS A 138 5.74 0.57 6.00
CA HIS A 138 5.35 0.52 4.61
C HIS A 138 6.53 0.16 3.69
N MET A 139 7.72 0.72 3.91
CA MET A 139 8.91 0.33 3.13
C MET A 139 9.27 -1.14 3.33
N MET A 140 9.22 -1.66 4.56
CA MET A 140 9.45 -3.09 4.83
C MET A 140 8.40 -3.98 4.13
N ILE A 141 7.12 -3.60 4.20
CA ILE A 141 6.06 -4.29 3.47
C ILE A 141 6.38 -4.29 1.98
N ARG A 142 6.67 -3.14 1.37
CA ARG A 142 6.88 -3.07 -0.10
C ARG A 142 8.13 -3.80 -0.56
N LYS A 143 9.18 -3.77 0.25
CA LYS A 143 10.35 -4.65 0.06
C LYS A 143 9.94 -6.12 0.05
N ASN A 144 9.07 -6.57 0.96
CA ASN A 144 8.56 -7.94 0.98
C ASN A 144 7.72 -8.30 -0.25
N TYR A 145 7.03 -7.33 -0.86
CA TYR A 145 6.29 -7.48 -2.12
C TYR A 145 7.15 -7.33 -3.39
N GLY A 146 8.47 -7.08 -3.26
CA GLY A 146 9.39 -7.05 -4.40
C GLY A 146 9.71 -5.66 -4.95
N CYS A 147 9.27 -4.59 -4.30
CA CYS A 147 9.62 -3.23 -4.70
C CYS A 147 11.09 -2.92 -4.37
N THR A 148 11.78 -2.22 -5.28
CA THR A 148 13.16 -1.73 -5.06
C THR A 148 13.18 -0.29 -4.55
N HIS A 149 12.16 0.49 -4.89
CA HIS A 149 12.02 1.90 -4.52
C HIS A 149 10.65 2.17 -3.88
N PHE A 150 10.56 3.21 -3.06
CA PHE A 150 9.33 3.58 -2.38
C PHE A 150 9.18 5.11 -2.34
N ILE A 151 8.02 5.61 -2.78
CA ILE A 151 7.71 7.04 -2.76
C ILE A 151 7.30 7.45 -1.34
N ILE A 152 8.02 8.41 -0.76
CA ILE A 152 7.66 9.07 0.50
C ILE A 152 7.21 10.50 0.18
N GLY A 153 5.92 10.77 0.40
CA GLY A 153 5.36 12.11 0.29
C GLY A 153 5.53 12.92 1.57
N ARG A 154 5.09 14.19 1.53
CA ARG A 154 4.91 15.02 2.71
C ARG A 154 3.86 14.38 3.65
N ASP A 155 4.12 14.42 4.95
CA ASP A 155 3.21 13.92 6.01
C ASP A 155 2.75 12.48 5.73
N MET A 156 3.71 11.63 5.37
CA MET A 156 3.50 10.21 5.07
C MET A 156 3.01 9.45 6.30
N ALA A 157 1.89 8.75 6.13
CA ALA A 157 1.17 7.94 7.11
C ALA A 157 0.54 8.77 8.23
#